data_AF-A0A4R1B1U4-F1
#
_entry.id   AF-A0A4R1B1U4-F1
#
_cell.length_a   1.000
_cell.length_b   1.000
_cell.length_c   1.000
_cell.angle_alpha   90.00
_cell.angle_beta   90.00
_cell.angle_gamma   90.00
#
_symmetry.space_group_name_H-M   'P 1'
#
loop_
_entity.id
_entity.type
_entity.pdbx_description
1 polymer ?
#
loop_
_entity_poly.entity_id
_entity_poly.type
_entity_poly.pdbx_seq_one_letter_code
_entity_poly.pdbx_strand_id
1 'polypeptide(L)'
;MKKGMAALGCFFIAIAAFLYAAKHITAALMSAYINTPDVTYYEGAYDLIGFGMTFWIMLSLFAGLLFLLIGLWPSIKGLLQVKNPNSRLNKNV
;
A
#
# COMPACT_ATOMS: atom_id res chain seq x y z
N MET A 1 -16.81 -4.08 -14.92
CA MET A 1 -15.33 -4.19 -14.84
C MET A 1 -14.64 -3.18 -13.90
N LYS A 2 -14.97 -1.88 -13.89
CA LYS A 2 -14.21 -0.86 -13.12
C LYS A 2 -14.22 -1.00 -11.58
N LYS A 3 -15.34 -1.45 -10.98
CA LYS A 3 -15.42 -1.74 -9.53
C LYS A 3 -14.47 -2.86 -9.09
N GLY A 4 -14.18 -3.82 -9.97
CA GLY A 4 -13.26 -4.93 -9.69
C GLY A 4 -11.82 -4.47 -9.50
N MET A 5 -11.38 -3.44 -10.23
CA MET A 5 -10.00 -2.91 -10.11
C MET A 5 -9.74 -2.22 -8.77
N ALA A 6 -10.71 -1.46 -8.26
CA ALA A 6 -10.59 -0.86 -6.93
C ALA A 6 -10.54 -1.91 -5.82
N ALA A 7 -11.37 -2.96 -5.91
CA ALA A 7 -11.34 -4.09 -4.96
C ALA A 7 -10.00 -4.85 -5.02
N LEU A 8 -9.46 -5.09 -6.22
CA LEU A 8 -8.13 -5.68 -6.41
C LEU A 8 -7.04 -4.81 -5.78
N GLY A 9 -7.13 -3.49 -5.97
CA GLY A 9 -6.21 -2.53 -5.36
C GLY A 9 -6.21 -2.60 -3.84
N CYS A 10 -7.38 -2.59 -3.21
CA CYS A 10 -7.51 -2.76 -1.76
C CYS A 10 -6.96 -4.11 -1.27
N PHE A 11 -7.16 -5.19 -2.03
CA PHE A 11 -6.63 -6.51 -1.69
C PHE A 11 -5.09 -6.52 -1.67
N PHE A 12 -4.43 -5.95 -2.67
CA PHE A 12 -2.97 -5.84 -2.71
C PHE A 12 -2.40 -4.92 -1.63
N ILE A 13 -3.12 -3.87 -1.24
CA ILE A 13 -2.75 -3.01 -0.10
C ILE A 13 -2.86 -3.81 1.22
N ALA A 14 -3.93 -4.60 1.39
CA ALA A 14 -4.08 -5.45 2.56
C ALA A 14 -2.96 -6.51 2.65
N ILE A 15 -2.56 -7.11 1.53
CA ILE A 15 -1.41 -8.00 1.44
C ILE A 15 -0.13 -7.26 1.87
N ALA A 16 0.12 -6.05 1.37
CA ALA A 16 1.30 -5.27 1.74
C ALA A 16 1.35 -4.98 3.25
N ALA A 17 0.23 -4.59 3.84
CA ALA A 17 0.10 -4.38 5.29
C ALA A 17 0.35 -5.67 6.08
N PHE A 18 -0.17 -6.81 5.59
CA PHE A 18 0.06 -8.11 6.21
C PHE A 18 1.54 -8.51 6.16
N LEU A 19 2.22 -8.39 5.02
CA LEU A 19 3.65 -8.69 4.91
C LEU A 19 4.49 -7.76 5.81
N TYR A 20 4.11 -6.49 5.92
CA TYR A 20 4.76 -5.55 6.83
C TYR A 20 4.64 -6.01 8.29
N ALA A 21 3.44 -6.37 8.73
CA ALA A 21 3.24 -6.90 10.08
C ALA A 21 4.01 -8.21 10.30
N ALA A 22 3.99 -9.12 9.33
CA ALA A 22 4.73 -10.37 9.38
C ALA A 22 6.24 -10.13 9.56
N LYS A 23 6.83 -9.18 8.83
CA LYS A 23 8.24 -8.79 8.98
C LYS A 23 8.59 -8.41 10.41
N HIS A 24 7.77 -7.56 11.04
CA HIS A 24 8.02 -7.13 12.43
C HIS A 24 7.84 -8.26 13.43
N ILE A 25 6.84 -9.12 13.25
CA ILE A 25 6.60 -10.29 14.10
C ILE A 25 7.75 -11.28 13.99
N THR A 26 8.21 -11.59 12.77
CA THR A 26 9.34 -12.50 12.55
C THR A 26 10.63 -11.96 13.16
N ALA A 27 10.92 -10.67 13.00
CA ALA A 27 12.08 -10.05 13.64
C ALA A 27 12.00 -10.13 15.18
N ALA A 28 10.83 -9.86 15.76
CA ALA A 28 10.62 -9.97 17.20
C ALA A 28 10.81 -11.41 17.71
N LEU A 29 10.27 -12.39 16.99
CA LEU A 29 10.39 -13.81 17.34
C LEU A 29 11.86 -14.26 17.30
N MET A 30 12.60 -13.84 16.27
CA MET A 30 14.00 -14.17 16.09
C MET A 30 14.87 -13.54 17.18
N SER A 31 14.59 -12.29 17.56
CA SER A 31 15.31 -11.61 18.64
C SER A 31 14.97 -12.15 20.02
N ALA A 32 13.75 -12.63 20.24
CA ALA A 32 13.30 -13.14 21.54
C ALA A 32 14.04 -14.41 21.97
N TYR A 33 14.64 -15.14 21.04
CA TYR A 33 15.40 -16.36 21.33
C TYR A 33 16.88 -16.10 21.68
N ILE A 34 17.34 -14.85 21.56
CA ILE A 34 18.74 -14.48 21.78
C ILE A 34 18.84 -13.67 23.08
N ASN A 35 19.18 -14.37 24.17
CA ASN A 35 19.20 -13.82 25.52
C ASN A 35 20.57 -13.20 25.85
N THR A 36 20.90 -12.06 25.23
CA THR A 36 22.09 -11.27 25.62
C THR A 36 21.74 -9.78 25.61
N PRO A 37 21.97 -9.06 26.73
CA PRO A 37 21.45 -7.70 26.95
C PRO A 37 22.19 -6.59 26.17
N ASP A 38 23.37 -6.85 25.61
CA ASP A 38 24.29 -5.81 25.10
C ASP A 38 24.30 -5.63 23.56
N VAL A 39 23.38 -6.28 22.84
CA VAL A 39 23.45 -6.40 21.37
C VAL A 39 22.06 -6.24 20.77
N THR A 40 21.88 -5.29 19.86
CA THR A 40 20.60 -5.01 19.16
C THR A 40 20.29 -6.09 18.13
N TYR A 41 20.02 -7.31 18.60
CA TYR A 41 19.64 -8.46 17.75
C TYR A 41 18.35 -8.22 16.96
N TYR A 42 17.47 -7.35 17.46
CA TYR A 42 16.28 -6.95 16.71
C TYR A 42 16.65 -6.25 15.40
N GLU A 43 17.58 -5.28 15.42
CA GLU A 43 18.03 -4.59 14.20
C GLU A 43 18.71 -5.57 13.24
N GLY A 44 19.62 -6.42 13.74
CA GLY A 44 20.30 -7.41 12.91
C GLY A 44 19.34 -8.41 12.27
N ALA A 45 18.36 -8.93 13.02
CA ALA A 45 17.34 -9.83 12.48
C ALA A 45 16.40 -9.11 11.51
N TYR A 46 16.05 -7.86 11.79
CA TYR A 46 15.21 -7.03 10.95
C TYR A 46 15.88 -6.68 9.61
N ASP A 47 17.21 -6.52 9.59
CA ASP A 47 17.99 -6.27 8.37
C ASP A 47 18.19 -7.52 7.52
N LEU A 48 18.50 -8.67 8.15
CA LEU A 48 18.65 -9.96 7.47
C LEU A 48 17.37 -10.39 6.73
N ILE A 49 16.24 -10.22 7.40
CA ILE A 49 14.91 -10.49 6.84
C ILE A 49 14.46 -9.31 5.94
N GLY A 50 15.12 -8.17 6.13
CA GLY A 50 14.77 -6.85 5.63
C GLY A 50 14.66 -6.78 4.12
N PHE A 51 15.72 -7.10 3.39
CA PHE A 51 15.78 -6.76 1.97
C PHE A 51 14.71 -7.47 1.13
N GLY A 52 14.59 -8.80 1.28
CA GLY A 52 13.65 -9.61 0.50
C GLY A 52 12.19 -9.27 0.82
N MET A 53 11.80 -9.25 2.10
CA MET A 53 10.41 -8.92 2.47
C MET A 53 10.06 -7.47 2.14
N THR A 54 10.97 -6.52 2.35
CA THR A 54 10.71 -5.10 2.03
C THR A 54 10.48 -4.91 0.54
N PHE A 55 11.20 -5.62 -0.33
CA PHE A 55 10.96 -5.60 -1.78
C PHE A 55 9.54 -6.04 -2.13
N TRP A 56 9.08 -7.18 -1.60
CA TRP A 56 7.73 -7.71 -1.88
C TRP A 56 6.62 -6.85 -1.28
N ILE A 57 6.83 -6.27 -0.09
CA ILE A 57 5.91 -5.30 0.52
C ILE A 57 5.72 -4.10 -0.42
N MET A 58 6.84 -3.50 -0.87
CA MET A 58 6.81 -2.34 -1.76
C MET A 58 6.16 -2.68 -3.10
N LEU A 59 6.49 -3.82 -3.70
CA LEU A 59 5.91 -4.26 -4.96
C LEU A 59 4.38 -4.44 -4.85
N SER A 60 3.91 -5.11 -3.79
CA SER A 60 2.49 -5.29 -3.53
C SER A 60 1.77 -3.96 -3.30
N LEU A 61 2.40 -3.05 -2.56
CA LEU A 61 1.84 -1.74 -2.27
C LEU A 61 1.72 -0.88 -3.54
N PHE A 62 2.75 -0.86 -4.39
CA PHE A 62 2.71 -0.16 -5.67
C PHE A 62 1.64 -0.73 -6.61
N ALA A 63 1.54 -2.05 -6.72
CA ALA A 63 0.51 -2.70 -7.52
C ALA A 63 -0.89 -2.34 -7.00
N GLY A 64 -1.10 -2.41 -5.68
CA GLY A 64 -2.36 -2.04 -5.05
C GLY A 64 -2.75 -0.59 -5.28
N LEU A 65 -1.79 0.33 -5.14
CA LEU A 65 -2.01 1.77 -5.37
C LEU A 65 -2.38 2.04 -6.83
N LEU A 66 -1.69 1.43 -7.79
CA LEU A 66 -1.98 1.56 -9.23
C LEU A 66 -3.40 1.09 -9.55
N PHE A 67 -3.79 -0.10 -9.11
CA PHE A 67 -5.13 -0.62 -9.36
C PHE A 67 -6.23 0.21 -8.69
N LEU A 68 -5.97 0.71 -7.48
CA LEU A 68 -6.89 1.58 -6.76
C LEU A 68 -7.07 2.92 -7.49
N LEU A 69 -5.96 3.56 -7.91
CA LEU A 69 -5.99 4.80 -8.69
C LEU A 69 -6.75 4.64 -10.00
N ILE A 70 -6.48 3.57 -10.77
CA ILE A 70 -7.20 3.29 -12.02
C ILE A 70 -8.70 3.08 -11.75
N GLY A 71 -9.05 2.41 -10.66
CA GLY A 71 -10.43 2.20 -10.23
C GLY A 71 -11.15 3.48 -9.81
N LEU A 72 -10.46 4.38 -9.10
CA LEU A 72 -11.02 5.64 -8.57
C LEU A 72 -11.00 6.80 -9.57
N TRP A 73 -10.13 6.75 -10.59
CA TRP A 73 -9.96 7.79 -11.59
C TRP A 73 -11.26 8.34 -12.22
N PRO A 74 -12.26 7.50 -12.58
CA PRO A 74 -13.53 7.99 -13.14
C PRO A 74 -14.34 8.82 -12.13
N SER A 75 -14.35 8.41 -10.86
CA SER A 75 -15.07 9.12 -9.79
C SER A 75 -14.42 10.47 -9.49
N ILE A 76 -13.09 10.51 -9.45
CA ILE A 76 -12.32 11.75 -9.24
C ILE A 76 -12.56 12.73 -10.39
N LYS A 77 -12.51 12.26 -11.65
CA LYS A 77 -12.82 13.09 -12.82
C LYS A 77 -14.24 13.65 -12.79
N GLY A 78 -15.24 12.83 -12.42
CA GLY A 78 -16.61 13.28 -12.28
C GLY A 78 -16.75 14.40 -11.24
N LEU A 79 -16.10 14.25 -10.09
CA LEU A 79 -16.16 15.22 -8.99
C LEU A 79 -15.45 16.54 -9.35
N LEU A 80 -14.32 16.47 -10.05
CA LEU A 80 -13.59 17.65 -10.55
C LEU A 80 -14.37 18.40 -11.66
N GLN A 81 -15.11 17.69 -12.51
CA GLN A 81 -15.94 18.33 -13.54
C GLN A 81 -17.19 19.01 -12.96
N VAL A 82 -17.82 18.42 -11.94
CA VAL A 82 -18.96 19.05 -11.24
C VAL A 82 -18.53 20.33 -10.52
N LYS A 83 -17.28 20.41 -10.04
CA LYS A 83 -16.71 21.61 -9.43
C LYS A 83 -16.30 22.68 -10.44
N ASN A 84 -16.42 22.45 -11.76
CA ASN A 84 -16.11 23.47 -12.79
C ASN A 84 -17.40 24.21 -13.23
N PRO A 85 -17.74 25.36 -12.61
CA PRO A 85 -18.95 26.12 -12.92
C PRO A 85 -18.97 26.70 -14.34
N ASN A 86 -17.83 26.80 -15.02
CA ASN A 86 -17.75 27.41 -16.36
C ASN A 86 -18.29 26.51 -17.49
N SER A 87 -18.57 25.23 -17.22
CA SER A 87 -19.13 24.30 -18.23
C SER A 87 -20.62 24.49 -18.49
N ARG A 88 -21.37 25.18 -17.61
CA ARG A 88 -22.80 25.46 -17.78
C ARG A 88 -23.10 26.80 -18.48
N LEU A 89 -22.13 27.71 -18.55
CA LEU A 89 -22.32 29.05 -19.13
C LEU A 89 -22.20 29.10 -20.66
N ASN A 90 -21.59 28.11 -21.30
CA ASN A 90 -21.38 28.06 -22.76
C ASN A 90 -22.37 27.13 -23.49
N LYS A 91 -23.60 27.00 -22.99
CA LYS A 91 -24.69 26.31 -23.71
C LYS A 91 -25.88 27.22 -24.03
N ASN A 92 -25.80 28.49 -23.67
CA ASN A 92 -26.87 29.47 -23.86
C ASN A 92 -26.43 30.68 -24.71
N VAL A 93 -25.38 30.53 -25.54
CA VAL A 93 -24.97 31.53 -26.54
C VAL A 93 -24.95 30.86 -27.91
#